data_AF-A0A8B7CUV9-F1
#
_entry.id   AF-A0A8B7CUV9-F1
#
_cell.length_a   1.000
_cell.length_b   1.000
_cell.length_c   1.000
_cell.angle_alpha   90.00
_cell.angle_beta   90.00
_cell.angle_gamma   90.00
#
_symmetry.space_group_name_H-M   'P 1'
#
loop_
_entity.id
_entity.type
_entity.pdbx_description
1 polymer ?
#
loop_
_entity_poly.entity_id
_entity_poly.type
_entity_poly.pdbx_seq_one_letter_code
_entity_poly.pdbx_strand_id
1 'polypeptide(L)'
;MKATVKGRYEGDKSSTFAAFAVNAGDLKLKASMTDATFVHGPSLNGLALSVEKPGSFIIDYNVPKKDVRFQFMNSVRAFDKTVNLTYTHARVDNRVGLDGSVAFDPANKVSVSYALGSGNCKVKYVYTHGVLRRTVLEPCYDVSKNSWDFAVTRKFDGGDSLRAIYQTSSKNLGLEWNRESKPYGSFKISTSFNLAEQKKVPKIIAESTWNYEM
;
A
#
# COMPACT_ATOMS: atom_id res chain seq x y z
N MET A 1 15.14 9.29 -18.97
CA MET A 1 15.03 8.64 -17.64
C MET A 1 13.81 9.20 -16.91
N LYS A 2 13.13 8.45 -16.04
CA LYS A 2 11.98 8.97 -15.26
C LYS A 2 12.29 8.94 -13.78
N ALA A 3 12.06 10.06 -13.09
CA ALA A 3 12.19 10.18 -11.64
C ALA A 3 10.83 10.39 -10.98
N THR A 4 10.67 9.86 -9.77
CA THR A 4 9.51 10.11 -8.91
C THR A 4 9.98 10.62 -7.56
N VAL A 5 9.43 11.74 -7.12
CA VAL A 5 9.60 12.29 -5.77
C VAL A 5 8.28 12.13 -5.02
N LYS A 6 8.32 11.56 -3.82
CA LYS A 6 7.15 11.42 -2.96
C LYS A 6 7.42 11.98 -1.58
N GLY A 7 6.58 12.93 -1.15
CA GLY A 7 6.55 13.45 0.22
C GLY A 7 5.34 12.92 0.97
N ARG A 8 5.49 12.67 2.27
CA ARG A 8 4.41 12.33 3.20
C ARG A 8 4.59 13.05 4.53
N TYR A 9 3.48 13.56 5.06
CA TYR A 9 3.37 14.17 6.39
C TYR A 9 2.28 13.46 7.20
N GLU A 10 2.54 13.23 8.48
CA GLU A 10 1.59 12.65 9.44
C GLU A 10 1.51 13.53 10.68
N GLY A 11 0.35 14.16 10.92
CA GLY A 11 0.20 15.22 11.92
C GLY A 11 0.39 14.77 13.36
N ASP A 12 -0.11 13.59 13.72
CA ASP A 12 -0.10 13.07 15.10
C ASP A 12 1.33 12.76 15.62
N LYS A 13 2.26 12.45 14.71
CA LYS A 13 3.65 12.13 15.04
C LYS A 13 4.65 13.20 14.60
N SER A 14 4.17 14.26 13.95
CA SER A 14 5.01 15.24 13.23
C SER A 14 6.07 14.59 12.32
N SER A 15 5.79 13.39 11.81
CA SER A 15 6.78 12.62 11.06
C SER A 15 6.73 12.95 9.58
N THR A 16 7.89 13.19 8.98
CA THR A 16 8.02 13.41 7.53
C THR A 16 8.72 12.23 6.87
N PHE A 17 8.32 11.96 5.63
CA PHE A 17 8.93 10.93 4.78
C PHE A 17 9.15 11.50 3.39
N ALA A 18 10.33 11.25 2.84
CA ALA A 18 10.67 11.57 1.47
C ALA A 18 11.19 10.32 0.76
N ALA A 19 10.76 10.09 -0.47
CA ALA A 19 11.30 9.05 -1.32
C ALA A 19 11.63 9.59 -2.71
N PHE A 20 12.74 9.10 -3.23
CA PHE A 20 13.20 9.33 -4.59
C PHE A 20 13.31 7.98 -5.30
N ALA A 21 12.81 7.89 -6.54
CA ALA A 21 12.95 6.69 -7.35
C ALA A 21 13.33 7.04 -8.79
N VAL A 22 14.17 6.22 -9.40
CA VAL A 22 14.61 6.33 -10.80
C VAL A 22 14.48 5.00 -11.51
N ASN A 23 14.09 5.07 -12.79
CA ASN A 23 14.06 3.89 -13.66
C ASN A 23 15.42 3.72 -14.35
N ALA A 24 15.98 2.52 -14.26
CA ALA A 24 17.23 2.09 -14.90
C ALA A 24 16.96 0.78 -15.68
N GLY A 25 16.61 0.91 -16.96
CA GLY A 25 16.20 -0.23 -17.78
C GLY A 25 14.86 -0.82 -17.31
N ASP A 26 14.85 -2.12 -17.01
CA ASP A 26 13.71 -2.83 -16.43
C ASP A 26 13.66 -2.77 -14.89
N LEU A 27 14.65 -2.13 -14.28
CA LEU A 27 14.74 -1.94 -12.84
C LEU A 27 14.30 -0.54 -12.42
N LYS A 28 13.79 -0.44 -11.20
CA LYS A 28 13.49 0.78 -10.49
C LYS A 28 14.29 0.80 -9.19
N LEU A 29 15.14 1.81 -9.05
CA LEU A 29 15.92 2.05 -7.85
C LEU A 29 15.21 3.10 -7.02
N LYS A 30 15.09 2.86 -5.71
CA LYS A 30 14.42 3.79 -4.80
C LYS A 30 15.23 3.96 -3.53
N ALA A 31 15.32 5.21 -3.08
CA ALA A 31 15.81 5.57 -1.76
C ALA A 31 14.71 6.32 -1.02
N SER A 32 14.59 6.08 0.28
CA SER A 32 13.66 6.83 1.13
C SER A 32 14.27 7.15 2.48
N MET A 33 13.89 8.31 3.01
CA MET A 33 14.37 8.86 4.28
C MET A 33 13.18 9.34 5.12
N THR A 34 13.40 9.44 6.42
CA THR A 34 12.44 10.06 7.35
C THR A 34 13.11 11.24 8.06
N ASP A 35 12.34 12.01 8.80
CA ASP A 35 12.84 13.02 9.75
C ASP A 35 14.03 12.53 10.62
N ALA A 36 13.97 11.29 11.11
CA ALA A 36 15.04 10.67 11.91
C ALA A 36 16.44 10.69 11.25
N THR A 37 16.52 10.84 9.93
CA THR A 37 17.77 11.01 9.19
C THR A 37 18.50 12.31 9.58
N PHE A 38 17.79 13.32 10.08
CA PHE A 38 18.31 14.67 10.33
C PHE A 38 18.15 15.19 11.77
N VAL A 39 17.27 14.59 12.60
CA VAL A 39 16.92 15.11 13.95
C VAL A 39 18.12 15.32 14.88
N HIS A 40 19.19 14.51 14.75
CA HIS A 40 20.42 14.63 15.55
C HIS A 40 21.66 14.86 14.68
N GLY A 41 21.48 15.49 13.51
CA GLY A 41 22.49 15.58 12.46
C GLY A 41 22.39 14.44 11.45
N PRO A 42 23.16 14.51 10.34
CA PRO A 42 23.10 13.51 9.27
C PRO A 42 23.41 12.12 9.80
N SER A 43 22.44 11.21 9.71
CA SER A 43 22.60 9.82 10.11
C SER A 43 21.91 8.88 9.12
N LEU A 44 22.21 7.58 9.21
CA LEU A 44 21.52 6.56 8.40
C LEU A 44 20.17 6.16 9.00
N ASN A 45 19.77 6.74 10.14
CA ASN A 45 18.48 6.48 10.75
C ASN A 45 17.35 6.90 9.82
N GLY A 46 16.32 6.06 9.67
CA GLY A 46 15.22 6.31 8.75
C GLY A 46 15.52 6.06 7.25
N LEU A 47 16.76 5.72 6.88
CA LEU A 47 17.13 5.41 5.49
C LEU A 47 16.69 3.98 5.10
N ALA A 48 16.08 3.86 3.92
CA ALA A 48 15.80 2.59 3.27
C ALA A 48 16.12 2.66 1.78
N LEU A 49 16.65 1.56 1.25
CA LEU A 49 16.98 1.38 -0.16
C LEU A 49 16.14 0.26 -0.74
N SER A 50 15.78 0.35 -2.02
CA SER A 50 14.93 -0.63 -2.67
C SER A 50 15.30 -0.79 -4.13
N VAL A 51 15.32 -2.05 -4.58
CA VAL A 51 15.46 -2.43 -5.98
C VAL A 51 14.23 -3.22 -6.38
N GLU A 52 13.53 -2.73 -7.39
CA GLU A 52 12.28 -3.32 -7.88
C GLU A 52 12.42 -3.65 -9.37
N LYS A 53 12.01 -4.86 -9.74
CA LYS A 53 11.66 -5.20 -11.12
C LYS A 53 10.14 -5.35 -11.19
N PRO A 54 9.40 -4.41 -11.80
CA PRO A 54 7.94 -4.41 -11.81
C PRO A 54 7.36 -5.75 -12.26
N GLY A 55 6.43 -6.29 -11.46
CA GLY A 55 5.79 -7.58 -11.72
C GLY A 55 6.66 -8.83 -11.50
N SER A 56 7.94 -8.67 -11.09
CA SER A 56 8.84 -9.80 -10.82
C SER A 56 9.29 -9.84 -9.36
N PHE A 57 9.97 -8.81 -8.87
CA PHE A 57 10.47 -8.80 -7.49
C PHE A 57 10.68 -7.41 -6.93
N ILE A 58 10.74 -7.34 -5.59
CA ILE A 58 11.17 -6.17 -4.82
C ILE A 58 12.13 -6.66 -3.74
N ILE A 59 13.27 -5.97 -3.60
CA ILE A 59 14.23 -6.17 -2.52
C ILE A 59 14.37 -4.86 -1.79
N ASP A 60 13.88 -4.81 -0.54
CA ASP A 60 14.01 -3.64 0.33
C ASP A 60 15.08 -3.91 1.39
N TYR A 61 15.94 -2.92 1.60
CA TYR A 61 16.93 -2.90 2.66
C TYR A 61 16.65 -1.75 3.62
N ASN A 62 16.36 -2.09 4.87
CA ASN A 62 16.25 -1.14 5.96
C ASN A 62 17.64 -0.94 6.59
N VAL A 63 18.25 0.22 6.35
CA VAL A 63 19.65 0.47 6.71
C VAL A 63 19.87 0.42 8.23
N PRO A 64 19.04 1.07 9.07
CA PRO A 64 19.21 1.02 10.53
C PRO A 64 19.05 -0.37 11.13
N LYS A 65 18.01 -1.11 10.68
CA LYS A 65 17.70 -2.44 11.21
C LYS A 65 18.60 -3.54 10.63
N LYS A 66 19.35 -3.23 9.57
CA LYS A 66 20.08 -4.22 8.75
C LYS A 66 19.16 -5.36 8.29
N ASP A 67 17.89 -5.04 8.04
CA ASP A 67 16.89 -6.01 7.63
C ASP A 67 16.68 -5.97 6.13
N VAL A 68 16.54 -7.15 5.53
CA VAL A 68 16.24 -7.31 4.11
C VAL A 68 14.88 -7.96 3.99
N ARG A 69 14.02 -7.34 3.19
CA ARG A 69 12.73 -7.89 2.79
C ARG A 69 12.77 -8.22 1.31
N PHE A 70 12.44 -9.47 1.00
CA PHE A 70 12.28 -9.96 -0.36
C PHE A 70 10.80 -10.11 -0.67
N GLN A 71 10.40 -9.70 -1.86
CA GLN A 71 9.08 -9.97 -2.41
C GLN A 71 9.25 -10.51 -3.82
N PHE A 72 8.66 -11.66 -4.10
CA PHE A 72 8.65 -12.29 -5.43
C PHE A 72 7.22 -12.41 -5.91
N MET A 73 6.98 -11.98 -7.14
CA MET A 73 5.67 -11.98 -7.79
C MET A 73 5.72 -12.91 -8.99
N ASN A 74 4.68 -13.74 -9.14
CA ASN A 74 4.54 -14.63 -10.28
C ASN A 74 3.06 -14.71 -10.70
N SER A 75 2.81 -15.04 -11.96
CA SER A 75 1.48 -15.23 -12.53
C SER A 75 1.44 -16.56 -13.27
N VAL A 76 0.49 -17.41 -12.89
CA VAL A 76 0.29 -18.73 -13.50
C VAL A 76 -1.10 -18.78 -14.12
N ARG A 77 -1.23 -19.40 -15.30
CA ARG A 77 -2.55 -19.68 -15.88
C ARG A 77 -3.08 -21.01 -15.33
N ALA A 78 -4.29 -20.98 -14.80
CA ALA A 78 -5.03 -22.15 -14.34
C ALA A 78 -6.50 -21.98 -14.76
N PHE A 79 -7.08 -22.99 -15.42
CA PHE A 79 -8.48 -22.98 -15.88
C PHE A 79 -8.88 -21.69 -16.63
N ASP A 80 -8.04 -21.26 -17.58
CA ASP A 80 -8.21 -20.01 -18.35
C ASP A 80 -8.26 -18.72 -17.52
N LYS A 81 -7.87 -18.76 -16.25
CA LYS A 81 -7.73 -17.61 -15.38
C LYS A 81 -6.26 -17.42 -15.00
N THR A 82 -5.87 -16.16 -14.88
CA THR A 82 -4.54 -15.79 -14.36
C THR A 82 -4.60 -15.71 -12.85
N VAL A 83 -3.85 -16.58 -12.19
CA VAL A 83 -3.64 -16.59 -10.75
C VAL A 83 -2.34 -15.84 -10.47
N ASN A 84 -2.44 -14.75 -9.72
CA ASN A 84 -1.29 -13.96 -9.29
C ASN A 84 -0.87 -14.42 -7.89
N LEU A 85 0.41 -14.67 -7.71
CA LEU A 85 1.01 -15.12 -6.46
C LEU A 85 2.10 -14.14 -6.04
N THR A 86 2.14 -13.82 -4.76
CA THR A 86 3.20 -13.03 -4.14
C THR A 86 3.75 -13.79 -2.94
N TYR A 87 5.06 -13.99 -2.90
CA TYR A 87 5.78 -14.44 -1.73
C TYR A 87 6.52 -13.26 -1.12
N THR A 88 6.43 -13.06 0.18
CA THR A 88 7.18 -12.03 0.92
C THR A 88 7.94 -12.67 2.07
N HIS A 89 9.21 -12.32 2.25
CA HIS A 89 10.03 -12.77 3.37
C HIS A 89 10.85 -11.62 3.93
N ALA A 90 10.66 -11.31 5.22
CA ALA A 90 11.49 -10.37 5.97
C ALA A 90 12.42 -11.16 6.89
N ARG A 91 13.74 -10.94 6.74
CA ARG A 91 14.77 -11.77 7.38
C ARG A 91 14.85 -11.57 8.89
N VAL A 92 14.98 -10.33 9.35
CA VAL A 92 15.14 -10.00 10.78
C VAL A 92 13.81 -10.17 11.51
N ASP A 93 12.71 -9.73 10.90
CA ASP A 93 11.37 -9.92 11.47
C ASP A 93 10.93 -11.41 11.45
N ASN A 94 11.66 -12.28 10.74
CA ASN A 94 11.37 -13.71 10.54
C ASN A 94 9.91 -13.96 10.14
N ARG A 95 9.42 -13.16 9.19
CA ARG A 95 8.02 -13.19 8.72
C ARG A 95 7.95 -13.61 7.28
N VAL A 96 7.10 -14.59 7.01
CA VAL A 96 6.78 -15.06 5.66
C VAL A 96 5.31 -14.80 5.36
N GLY A 97 5.05 -14.14 4.23
CA GLY A 97 3.71 -13.85 3.72
C GLY A 97 3.50 -14.49 2.35
N LEU A 98 2.29 -15.00 2.13
CA LEU A 98 1.83 -15.55 0.87
C LEU A 98 0.52 -14.87 0.49
N ASP A 99 0.50 -14.23 -0.66
CA ASP A 99 -0.72 -13.64 -1.23
C ASP A 99 -1.06 -14.32 -2.55
N GLY A 100 -2.34 -14.62 -2.74
CA GLY A 100 -2.89 -15.16 -3.97
C GLY A 100 -4.07 -14.33 -4.43
N SER A 101 -4.24 -14.13 -5.74
CA SER A 101 -5.45 -13.50 -6.26
C SER A 101 -5.83 -13.97 -7.64
N VAL A 102 -7.13 -14.04 -7.89
CA VAL A 102 -7.71 -14.45 -9.17
C VAL A 102 -8.89 -13.53 -9.50
N ALA A 103 -8.92 -13.03 -10.72
CA ALA A 103 -10.08 -12.33 -11.26
C ALA A 103 -10.92 -13.33 -12.04
N PHE A 104 -12.20 -13.46 -11.68
CA PHE A 104 -13.13 -14.34 -12.39
C PHE A 104 -13.61 -13.67 -13.68
N ASP A 105 -13.86 -12.36 -13.60
CA ASP A 105 -14.26 -11.51 -14.70
C ASP A 105 -13.76 -10.07 -14.43
N PRO A 106 -13.98 -9.11 -15.34
CA PRO A 106 -13.50 -7.75 -15.17
C PRO A 106 -14.10 -6.99 -13.97
N ALA A 107 -15.19 -7.48 -13.36
CA ALA A 107 -15.84 -6.88 -12.21
C ALA A 107 -15.56 -7.60 -10.89
N ASN A 108 -15.23 -8.89 -10.94
CA ASN A 108 -15.15 -9.76 -9.76
C ASN A 108 -13.74 -10.33 -9.57
N LYS A 109 -13.15 -10.09 -8.40
CA LYS A 109 -11.83 -10.61 -8.00
C LYS A 109 -11.84 -11.13 -6.57
N VAL A 110 -11.19 -12.27 -6.33
CA VAL A 110 -10.88 -12.79 -5.00
C VAL A 110 -9.39 -12.67 -4.74
N SER A 111 -9.03 -12.39 -3.49
CA SER A 111 -7.65 -12.38 -3.01
C SER A 111 -7.59 -13.02 -1.64
N VAL A 112 -6.54 -13.80 -1.40
CA VAL A 112 -6.23 -14.43 -0.12
C VAL A 112 -4.84 -13.97 0.30
N SER A 113 -4.69 -13.63 1.57
CA SER A 113 -3.42 -13.24 2.19
C SER A 113 -3.19 -14.11 3.41
N TYR A 114 -2.02 -14.71 3.53
CA TYR A 114 -1.68 -15.61 4.61
C TYR A 114 -0.27 -15.32 5.13
N ALA A 115 -0.15 -15.11 6.43
CA ALA A 115 1.14 -14.96 7.09
C ALA A 115 1.52 -16.28 7.80
N LEU A 116 2.49 -16.97 7.21
CA LEU A 116 2.96 -18.29 7.63
C LEU A 116 3.43 -18.26 9.10
N GLY A 117 3.05 -19.26 9.87
CA GLY A 117 3.41 -19.40 11.29
C GLY A 117 2.62 -18.51 12.26
N SER A 118 1.89 -17.50 11.78
CA SER A 118 1.08 -16.63 12.65
C SER A 118 -0.41 -16.98 12.70
N GLY A 119 -0.88 -17.84 11.79
CA GLY A 119 -2.30 -18.16 11.64
C GLY A 119 -3.15 -17.04 11.02
N ASN A 120 -2.56 -15.87 10.75
CA ASN A 120 -3.28 -14.74 10.14
C ASN A 120 -3.59 -15.05 8.69
N CYS A 121 -4.89 -15.15 8.39
CA CYS A 121 -5.42 -15.35 7.05
C CYS A 121 -6.51 -14.31 6.78
N LYS A 122 -6.46 -13.67 5.62
CA LYS A 122 -7.49 -12.73 5.16
C LYS A 122 -8.00 -13.15 3.80
N VAL A 123 -9.32 -13.12 3.64
CA VAL A 123 -9.99 -13.36 2.35
C VAL A 123 -10.71 -12.10 1.95
N LYS A 124 -10.35 -11.53 0.80
CA LYS A 124 -10.94 -10.32 0.27
C LYS A 124 -11.66 -10.60 -1.04
N TYR A 125 -12.88 -10.13 -1.14
CA TYR A 125 -13.61 -10.05 -2.39
C TYR A 125 -13.60 -8.62 -2.89
N VAL A 126 -13.51 -8.42 -4.21
CA VAL A 126 -13.55 -7.12 -4.85
C VAL A 126 -14.60 -7.16 -5.94
N TYR A 127 -15.57 -6.26 -5.85
CA TYR A 127 -16.62 -6.08 -6.85
C TYR A 127 -16.62 -4.64 -7.38
N THR A 128 -16.49 -4.49 -8.69
CA THR A 128 -16.64 -3.19 -9.35
C THR A 128 -18.04 -3.05 -9.95
N HIS A 129 -18.83 -2.13 -9.40
CA HIS A 129 -20.24 -1.95 -9.71
C HIS A 129 -20.49 -0.94 -10.83
N GLY A 130 -21.50 -1.25 -11.66
CA GLY A 130 -22.06 -0.38 -12.69
C GLY A 130 -21.29 -0.36 -14.02
N VAL A 131 -21.91 0.22 -15.04
CA VAL A 131 -21.39 0.26 -16.44
C VAL A 131 -20.02 0.93 -16.52
N LEU A 132 -19.81 2.02 -15.77
CA LEU A 132 -18.55 2.76 -15.73
C LEU A 132 -17.56 2.21 -14.69
N ARG A 133 -17.94 1.18 -13.90
CA ARG A 133 -17.11 0.55 -12.86
C ARG A 133 -16.43 1.53 -11.89
N ARG A 134 -17.12 2.62 -11.59
CA ARG A 134 -16.61 3.71 -10.75
C ARG A 134 -16.75 3.43 -9.26
N THR A 135 -17.64 2.51 -8.87
CA THR A 135 -17.78 2.12 -7.47
C THR A 135 -17.14 0.76 -7.27
N VAL A 136 -16.26 0.63 -6.28
CA VAL A 136 -15.61 -0.63 -5.92
C VAL A 136 -15.97 -0.96 -4.48
N LEU A 137 -16.50 -2.16 -4.26
CA LEU A 137 -16.80 -2.71 -2.95
C LEU A 137 -15.77 -3.78 -2.62
N GLU A 138 -15.19 -3.72 -1.42
CA GLU A 138 -14.16 -4.64 -0.96
C GLU A 138 -14.48 -5.15 0.46
N PRO A 139 -15.37 -6.14 0.63
CA PRO A 139 -15.46 -6.86 1.89
C PRO A 139 -14.24 -7.77 2.07
N CYS A 140 -13.70 -7.80 3.28
CA CYS A 140 -12.55 -8.61 3.66
C CYS A 140 -12.83 -9.30 4.98
N TYR A 141 -12.75 -10.62 5.01
CA TYR A 141 -12.85 -11.40 6.22
C TYR A 141 -11.45 -11.70 6.77
N ASP A 142 -11.21 -11.32 8.02
CA ASP A 142 -10.01 -11.65 8.78
C ASP A 142 -10.30 -12.88 9.65
N VAL A 143 -9.74 -14.03 9.25
CA VAL A 143 -10.00 -15.33 9.85
C VAL A 143 -9.45 -15.38 11.28
N SER A 144 -8.28 -14.78 11.54
CA SER A 144 -7.66 -14.86 12.87
C SER A 144 -8.39 -14.00 13.89
N LYS A 145 -9.07 -12.94 13.44
CA LYS A 145 -9.86 -12.05 14.30
C LYS A 145 -11.34 -12.37 14.32
N ASN A 146 -11.80 -13.30 13.46
CA ASN A 146 -13.22 -13.57 13.24
C ASN A 146 -14.01 -12.27 13.00
N SER A 147 -13.54 -11.44 12.06
CA SER A 147 -14.10 -10.11 11.85
C SER A 147 -14.10 -9.70 10.39
N TRP A 148 -15.07 -8.86 10.02
CA TRP A 148 -15.16 -8.26 8.69
C TRP A 148 -14.58 -6.85 8.66
N ASP A 149 -13.84 -6.54 7.61
CA ASP A 149 -13.45 -5.19 7.22
C ASP A 149 -14.15 -4.85 5.90
N PHE A 150 -14.50 -3.60 5.69
CA PHE A 150 -15.19 -3.13 4.49
C PHE A 150 -14.46 -1.93 3.92
N ALA A 151 -14.28 -1.89 2.61
CA ALA A 151 -13.91 -0.67 1.90
C ALA A 151 -14.83 -0.38 0.72
N VAL A 152 -15.14 0.89 0.52
CA VAL A 152 -15.89 1.39 -0.63
C VAL A 152 -15.07 2.49 -1.28
N THR A 153 -14.84 2.38 -2.58
CA THR A 153 -14.16 3.41 -3.37
C THR A 153 -15.09 3.92 -4.45
N ARG A 154 -15.20 5.25 -4.60
CA ARG A 154 -15.87 5.91 -5.71
C ARG A 154 -14.86 6.73 -6.51
N LYS A 155 -14.77 6.46 -7.80
CA LYS A 155 -13.95 7.22 -8.77
C LYS A 155 -14.81 8.27 -9.47
N PHE A 156 -14.22 9.43 -9.73
CA PHE A 156 -14.86 10.55 -10.41
C PHE A 156 -14.05 10.95 -11.66
N ASP A 157 -14.68 11.73 -12.53
CA ASP A 157 -14.00 12.32 -13.67
C ASP A 157 -12.90 13.29 -13.19
N GLY A 158 -11.82 13.43 -13.96
CA GLY A 158 -10.70 14.28 -13.58
C GLY A 158 -9.70 13.67 -12.59
N GLY A 159 -9.76 12.34 -12.39
CA GLY A 159 -8.75 11.58 -11.66
C GLY A 159 -8.93 11.53 -10.13
N ASP A 160 -10.03 12.07 -9.60
CA ASP A 160 -10.36 11.96 -8.19
C ASP A 160 -10.92 10.59 -7.83
N SER A 161 -10.62 10.14 -6.61
CA SER A 161 -11.31 9.04 -5.96
C SER A 161 -11.47 9.29 -4.47
N LEU A 162 -12.63 8.92 -3.94
CA LEU A 162 -12.92 8.89 -2.52
C LEU A 162 -13.04 7.45 -2.06
N ARG A 163 -12.39 7.11 -0.95
CA ARG A 163 -12.42 5.78 -0.37
C ARG A 163 -12.76 5.87 1.11
N ALA A 164 -13.73 5.06 1.53
CA ALA A 164 -14.06 4.84 2.93
C ALA A 164 -13.66 3.42 3.32
N ILE A 165 -13.09 3.25 4.51
CA ILE A 165 -12.63 1.96 5.03
C ILE A 165 -13.12 1.84 6.47
N TYR A 166 -13.78 0.75 6.81
CA TYR A 166 -14.16 0.43 8.18
C TYR A 166 -13.59 -0.92 8.59
N GLN A 167 -12.86 -0.93 9.69
CA GLN A 167 -12.32 -2.15 10.29
C GLN A 167 -13.13 -2.50 11.53
N THR A 168 -13.88 -3.61 11.50
CA THR A 168 -14.84 -3.90 12.57
C THR A 168 -14.14 -4.27 13.87
N SER A 169 -13.07 -5.08 13.81
CA SER A 169 -12.35 -5.53 15.02
C SER A 169 -11.73 -4.38 15.81
N SER A 170 -11.12 -3.41 15.13
CA SER A 170 -10.48 -2.24 15.75
C SER A 170 -11.42 -1.05 15.90
N LYS A 171 -12.61 -1.09 15.30
CA LYS A 171 -13.57 0.02 15.19
C LYS A 171 -12.96 1.27 14.55
N ASN A 172 -11.93 1.10 13.71
CA ASN A 172 -11.30 2.20 13.01
C ASN A 172 -12.08 2.53 11.73
N LEU A 173 -12.45 3.81 11.60
CA LEU A 173 -13.00 4.38 10.38
C LEU A 173 -11.93 5.23 9.70
N GLY A 174 -11.73 5.02 8.41
CA GLY A 174 -10.81 5.77 7.57
C GLY A 174 -11.49 6.36 6.35
N LEU A 175 -11.09 7.57 5.98
CA LEU A 175 -11.48 8.24 4.75
C LEU A 175 -10.22 8.65 3.98
N GLU A 176 -10.22 8.46 2.67
CA GLU A 176 -9.11 8.79 1.79
C GLU A 176 -9.64 9.51 0.55
N TRP A 177 -9.01 10.61 0.21
CA TRP A 177 -9.16 11.30 -1.07
C TRP A 177 -7.85 11.22 -1.82
N ASN A 178 -7.90 10.72 -3.05
CA ASN A 178 -6.77 10.63 -3.95
C ASN A 178 -7.09 11.38 -5.24
N ARG A 179 -6.14 12.18 -5.73
CA ARG A 179 -6.17 12.83 -7.05
C ARG A 179 -4.97 12.35 -7.85
N GLU A 180 -5.22 11.68 -8.95
CA GLU A 180 -4.20 11.38 -9.95
C GLU A 180 -4.21 12.44 -11.05
N SER A 181 -3.16 13.26 -11.08
CA SER A 181 -2.95 14.24 -12.14
C SER A 181 -1.53 14.09 -12.70
N LYS A 182 -1.45 13.84 -14.01
CA LYS A 182 -0.18 13.77 -14.75
C LYS A 182 0.53 15.13 -14.82
N PRO A 183 -0.15 16.26 -15.17
CA PRO A 183 0.55 17.54 -15.33
C PRO A 183 0.89 18.25 -14.00
N TYR A 184 0.08 18.08 -12.95
CA TYR A 184 0.20 18.88 -11.72
C TYR A 184 0.71 18.10 -10.50
N GLY A 185 1.13 16.85 -10.70
CA GLY A 185 1.44 15.93 -9.61
C GLY A 185 0.18 15.31 -9.00
N SER A 186 0.36 14.20 -8.29
CA SER A 186 -0.74 13.47 -7.64
C SER A 186 -0.65 13.65 -6.14
N PHE A 187 -1.80 13.74 -5.46
CA PHE A 187 -1.84 13.85 -4.01
C PHE A 187 -2.83 12.89 -3.40
N LYS A 188 -2.63 12.62 -2.12
CA LYS A 188 -3.51 11.81 -1.31
C LYS A 188 -3.65 12.38 0.08
N ILE A 189 -4.89 12.54 0.54
CA ILE A 189 -5.21 12.98 1.89
C ILE A 189 -6.00 11.85 2.56
N SER A 190 -5.52 11.38 3.70
CA SER A 190 -6.16 10.31 4.46
C SER A 190 -6.42 10.78 5.88
N THR A 191 -7.58 10.44 6.43
CA THR A 191 -7.90 10.62 7.84
C THR A 191 -8.42 9.32 8.43
N SER A 192 -8.13 9.08 9.71
CA SER A 192 -8.65 7.91 10.42
C SER A 192 -8.88 8.19 11.89
N PHE A 193 -9.90 7.58 12.46
CA PHE A 193 -10.22 7.68 13.88
C PHE A 193 -10.87 6.39 14.40
N ASN A 194 -10.61 6.09 15.66
CA ASN A 194 -11.17 4.94 16.35
C ASN A 194 -12.52 5.31 16.95
N LEU A 195 -13.60 4.67 16.50
CA LEU A 195 -14.96 4.93 17.00
C LEU A 195 -15.17 4.47 18.46
N ALA A 196 -14.26 3.66 19.00
CA ALA A 196 -14.28 3.27 20.41
C ALA A 196 -13.66 4.33 21.34
N GLU A 197 -12.79 5.19 20.81
CA GLU A 197 -12.05 6.18 21.60
C GLU A 197 -12.82 7.51 21.58
N GLN A 198 -13.38 7.91 22.73
CA GLN A 198 -13.98 9.24 22.86
C GLN A 198 -12.88 10.31 22.94
N LYS A 199 -13.01 11.37 22.13
CA LYS A 199 -12.20 12.62 22.18
C LYS A 199 -10.76 12.56 21.67
N LYS A 200 -10.38 11.57 20.86
CA LYS A 200 -9.05 11.59 20.21
C LYS A 200 -9.06 12.36 18.90
N VAL A 201 -8.04 13.19 18.69
CA VAL A 201 -7.84 13.91 17.43
C VAL A 201 -7.67 12.87 16.31
N PRO A 202 -8.37 13.02 15.17
CA PRO A 202 -8.21 12.10 14.05
C PRO A 202 -6.80 12.17 13.50
N LYS A 203 -6.24 11.01 13.16
CA LYS A 203 -4.95 10.93 12.49
C LYS A 203 -5.10 11.39 11.05
N ILE A 204 -4.38 12.44 10.66
CA ILE A 204 -4.37 13.00 9.31
C ILE A 204 -3.01 12.73 8.65
N ILE A 205 -3.04 12.27 7.41
CA ILE A 205 -1.88 12.04 6.54
C ILE A 205 -2.09 12.79 5.22
N ALA A 206 -1.07 13.53 4.79
CA ALA A 206 -1.03 14.13 3.46
C ALA A 206 0.19 13.59 2.70
N GLU A 207 -0.01 13.19 1.45
CA GLU A 207 1.02 12.69 0.55
C GLU A 207 0.98 13.45 -0.77
N SER A 208 2.13 13.78 -1.33
CA SER A 208 2.27 14.37 -2.67
C SER A 208 3.32 13.62 -3.47
N THR A 209 3.07 13.43 -4.76
CA THR A 209 3.93 12.69 -5.68
C THR A 209 4.11 13.48 -6.97
N TRP A 210 5.37 13.71 -7.35
CA TRP A 210 5.76 14.37 -8.59
C TRP A 210 6.56 13.41 -9.46
N ASN A 211 6.26 13.41 -10.76
CA ASN A 211 6.97 12.62 -11.74
C ASN A 211 7.68 13.56 -12.71
N TYR A 212 8.97 13.32 -12.95
CA TYR A 212 9.82 14.13 -13.81
C TYR A 212 10.37 13.27 -14.95
N GLU A 213 10.43 13.85 -16.14
CA GLU A 213 11.27 13.33 -17.22
C GLU A 213 12.66 13.95 -17.07
N MET A 214 13.70 13.11 -17.12
CA MET A 214 15.11 13.47 -16.99
C MET A 214 15.90 12.99 -18.20
#